data_AF-A0A9X1TQE0-F1
#
_entry.id   AF-A0A9X1TQE0-F1
#
_cell.length_a   1.000
_cell.length_b   1.000
_cell.length_c   1.000
_cell.angle_alpha   90.00
_cell.angle_beta   90.00
_cell.angle_gamma   90.00
#
_symmetry.space_group_name_H-M   'P 1'
#
loop_
_entity.id
_entity.type
_entity.pdbx_description
1 polymer ?
#
loop_
_entity_poly.entity_id
_entity_poly.type
_entity_poly.pdbx_seq_one_letter_code
_entity_poly.pdbx_strand_id
1 'polypeptide(L)'
;MTIAPADPASAQPLEDAPGTALLRTLTELTADLPDADPGRVAAAALRGRSALADEAELRELATEAAAGLISEDPAYSRLAARLLTIGIREEAASQGVTSFTQSVAVGHREGLIADRTAEFARIHAARLDALVDTAADDRFGYFGLRTLHSRYLLRHPITRKVIETPQHFMLRVAAGLAEDDTVRSVDEVAALYGLMSRLDYLPSSPTLF
;
A
#
# COMPACT_ATOMS: atom_id res chain seq x y z
N MET A 1 4.46 -14.88 -62.21
CA MET A 1 4.73 -13.92 -61.13
C MET A 1 3.82 -14.32 -59.98
N THR A 2 4.32 -15.15 -59.07
CA THR A 2 3.52 -15.83 -58.04
C THR A 2 3.48 -14.96 -56.80
N ILE A 3 2.29 -14.49 -56.42
CA ILE A 3 2.07 -13.67 -55.23
C ILE A 3 1.98 -14.63 -54.04
N ALA A 4 2.90 -14.53 -53.09
CA ALA A 4 2.85 -15.27 -51.83
C ALA A 4 1.73 -14.71 -50.94
N PRO A 5 0.98 -15.55 -50.20
CA PRO A 5 -0.03 -15.07 -49.27
C PRO A 5 0.65 -14.45 -48.05
N ALA A 6 0.11 -13.33 -47.58
CA ALA A 6 0.55 -12.70 -46.34
C ALA A 6 0.11 -13.56 -45.15
N ASP A 7 1.03 -13.80 -44.21
CA ASP A 7 0.72 -14.47 -42.95
C ASP A 7 -0.32 -13.66 -42.16
N PRO A 8 -1.29 -14.32 -41.49
CA PRO A 8 -2.25 -13.62 -40.66
C PRO A 8 -1.50 -13.01 -39.48
N ALA A 9 -1.62 -11.69 -39.32
CA ALA A 9 -1.13 -10.98 -38.15
C ALA A 9 -1.68 -11.66 -36.90
N SER A 10 -0.78 -12.24 -36.11
CA SER A 10 -1.07 -12.77 -34.79
C SER A 10 -1.68 -11.65 -33.95
N ALA A 11 -2.96 -11.77 -33.62
CA ALA A 11 -3.63 -10.89 -32.68
C ALA A 11 -2.92 -11.03 -31.32
N GLN A 12 -2.13 -10.03 -30.96
CA GLN A 12 -1.72 -9.85 -29.57
C GLN A 12 -3.00 -9.69 -28.74
N PRO A 13 -3.07 -10.27 -27.52
CA PRO A 13 -4.20 -10.01 -26.63
C PRO A 13 -4.36 -8.50 -26.51
N LEU A 14 -5.59 -8.01 -26.71
CA LEU A 14 -5.92 -6.61 -26.43
C LEU A 14 -5.61 -6.37 -24.95
N GLU A 15 -4.46 -5.77 -24.65
CA GLU A 15 -4.21 -5.19 -23.34
C GLU A 15 -5.34 -4.18 -23.09
N ASP A 16 -6.06 -4.35 -21.98
CA ASP A 16 -7.12 -3.43 -21.58
C ASP A 16 -6.56 -2.01 -21.55
N ALA A 17 -7.20 -1.07 -22.25
CA ALA A 17 -6.79 0.33 -22.16
C ALA A 17 -6.76 0.76 -20.68
N PRO A 18 -5.78 1.57 -20.22
CA PRO A 18 -5.61 1.90 -18.79
C PRO A 18 -6.88 2.41 -18.09
N GLY A 19 -7.76 3.10 -18.83
CA GLY A 19 -9.07 3.53 -18.31
C GLY A 19 -10.05 2.37 -18.02
N THR A 20 -10.05 1.31 -18.83
CA THR A 20 -10.85 0.10 -18.61
C THR A 20 -10.35 -0.66 -17.38
N ALA A 21 -9.02 -0.80 -17.25
CA ALA A 21 -8.40 -1.42 -16.08
C ALA A 21 -8.71 -0.63 -14.78
N LEU A 22 -8.66 0.70 -14.84
CA LEU A 22 -9.05 1.56 -13.72
C LEU A 22 -10.51 1.35 -13.31
N LEU A 23 -11.46 1.39 -14.27
CA LEU A 23 -12.88 1.22 -13.95
C LEU A 23 -13.18 -0.16 -13.35
N ARG A 24 -12.54 -1.22 -13.86
CA ARG A 24 -12.63 -2.56 -13.28
C ARG A 24 -12.14 -2.57 -11.83
N THR A 25 -10.96 -2.00 -11.58
CA THR A 25 -10.41 -1.87 -10.22
C THR A 25 -11.36 -1.11 -9.31
N LEU A 26 -11.87 0.03 -9.74
CA LEU A 26 -12.82 0.83 -8.95
C LEU A 26 -14.09 0.04 -8.64
N THR A 27 -14.63 -0.70 -9.59
CA THR A 27 -15.84 -1.53 -9.42
C THR A 27 -15.61 -2.63 -8.37
N GLU A 28 -14.45 -3.27 -8.40
CA GLU A 28 -14.05 -4.25 -7.38
C GLU A 28 -13.92 -3.59 -5.99
N LEU A 29 -13.28 -2.41 -5.93
CA LEU A 29 -13.07 -1.67 -4.68
C LEU A 29 -14.33 -1.02 -4.11
N THR A 30 -15.43 -0.93 -4.86
CA THR A 30 -16.72 -0.40 -4.39
C THR A 30 -17.79 -1.48 -4.22
N ALA A 31 -17.46 -2.76 -4.37
CA ALA A 31 -18.43 -3.84 -4.34
C ALA A 31 -19.28 -3.89 -3.03
N ASP A 32 -18.69 -3.49 -1.90
CA ASP A 32 -19.32 -3.37 -0.58
C ASP A 32 -19.63 -1.92 -0.17
N LEU A 33 -19.50 -0.96 -1.10
CA LEU A 33 -19.72 0.48 -0.89
C LEU A 33 -20.84 0.98 -1.82
N PRO A 34 -22.13 0.72 -1.51
CA PRO A 34 -23.24 1.00 -2.43
C PRO A 34 -23.40 2.49 -2.78
N ASP A 35 -22.94 3.38 -1.89
CA ASP A 35 -23.04 4.84 -2.06
C ASP A 35 -21.82 5.45 -2.80
N ALA A 36 -20.77 4.65 -3.05
CA ALA A 36 -19.60 5.08 -3.81
C ALA A 36 -19.75 4.67 -5.29
N ASP A 37 -19.93 5.65 -6.18
CA ASP A 37 -20.04 5.43 -7.62
C ASP A 37 -18.65 5.33 -8.27
N PRO A 38 -18.20 4.14 -8.73
CA PRO A 38 -16.91 3.98 -9.39
C PRO A 38 -16.83 4.71 -10.73
N GLY A 39 -17.95 4.87 -11.44
CA GLY A 39 -18.03 5.57 -12.72
C GLY A 39 -17.79 7.07 -12.56
N ARG A 40 -18.31 7.67 -11.49
CA ARG A 40 -18.06 9.08 -11.14
C ARG A 40 -16.58 9.35 -10.93
N VAL A 41 -15.89 8.48 -10.19
CA VAL A 41 -14.45 8.58 -9.91
C VAL A 41 -13.63 8.34 -11.18
N ALA A 42 -13.95 7.29 -11.94
CA ALA A 42 -13.27 6.97 -13.20
C ALA A 42 -13.36 8.14 -14.20
N ALA A 43 -14.55 8.72 -14.36
CA ALA A 43 -14.76 9.85 -15.26
C ALA A 43 -13.96 11.08 -14.81
N ALA A 44 -13.83 11.33 -13.51
CA ALA A 44 -13.01 12.41 -12.99
C ALA A 44 -11.52 12.20 -13.26
N ALA A 45 -11.00 11.00 -12.98
CA ALA A 45 -9.60 10.66 -13.25
C ALA A 45 -9.25 10.78 -14.75
N LEU A 46 -10.12 10.27 -15.63
CA LEU A 46 -9.92 10.33 -17.08
C LEU A 46 -9.96 11.74 -17.66
N ARG A 47 -10.65 12.69 -17.01
CA ARG A 47 -10.63 14.11 -17.42
C ARG A 47 -9.31 14.79 -17.06
N GLY A 48 -8.65 14.36 -15.99
CA GLY A 48 -7.41 14.95 -15.49
C GLY A 48 -6.14 14.38 -16.12
N ARG A 49 -6.23 13.24 -16.81
CA ARG A 49 -5.06 12.50 -17.30
C ARG A 49 -4.24 13.23 -18.36
N SER A 50 -2.93 13.01 -18.34
CA SER A 50 -2.06 13.38 -19.46
C SER A 50 -2.27 12.47 -20.68
N ALA A 51 -1.75 12.87 -21.86
CA ALA A 51 -1.82 12.06 -23.07
C ALA A 51 -1.01 10.75 -22.98
N LEU A 52 -0.05 10.69 -22.04
CA LEU A 52 0.84 9.54 -21.81
C LEU A 52 0.55 8.87 -20.45
N ALA A 53 -0.60 9.13 -19.85
CA ALA A 53 -0.93 8.65 -18.52
C ALA A 53 -0.90 7.12 -18.45
N ASP A 54 -0.08 6.60 -17.53
CA ASP A 54 -0.02 5.19 -17.19
C ASP A 54 -1.06 4.84 -16.10
N GLU A 55 -1.09 3.57 -15.71
CA GLU A 55 -2.02 3.09 -14.67
C GLU A 55 -1.76 3.74 -13.30
N ALA A 56 -0.51 4.07 -12.99
CA ALA A 56 -0.15 4.67 -11.70
C ALA A 56 -0.65 6.12 -11.62
N GLU A 57 -0.43 6.92 -12.67
CA GLU A 57 -0.95 8.29 -12.78
C GLU A 57 -2.49 8.29 -12.69
N LEU A 58 -3.14 7.39 -13.44
CA LEU A 58 -4.61 7.28 -13.42
C LEU A 58 -5.15 6.89 -12.04
N ARG A 59 -4.45 6.04 -11.29
CA ARG A 59 -4.84 5.65 -9.93
C ARG A 59 -4.64 6.78 -8.93
N GLU A 60 -3.56 7.56 -9.07
CA GLU A 60 -3.33 8.74 -8.25
C GLU A 60 -4.45 9.76 -8.46
N LEU A 61 -4.77 10.07 -9.72
CA LEU A 61 -5.91 10.95 -10.07
C LEU A 61 -7.25 10.42 -9.54
N ALA A 62 -7.48 9.10 -9.60
CA ALA A 62 -8.68 8.48 -9.03
C ALA A 62 -8.70 8.58 -7.49
N THR A 63 -7.56 8.45 -6.83
CA THR A 63 -7.42 8.62 -5.38
C THR A 63 -7.79 10.04 -4.96
N GLU A 64 -7.28 11.05 -5.69
CA GLU A 64 -7.60 12.45 -5.45
C GLU A 64 -9.07 12.78 -5.74
N ALA A 65 -9.60 12.24 -6.84
CA ALA A 65 -11.01 12.40 -7.19
C ALA A 65 -11.92 11.79 -6.11
N ALA A 66 -11.66 10.57 -5.65
CA ALA A 66 -12.41 9.96 -4.56
C ALA A 66 -12.27 10.78 -3.26
N ALA A 67 -11.07 11.24 -2.93
CA ALA A 67 -10.84 12.07 -1.75
C ALA A 67 -11.64 13.39 -1.78
N GLY A 68 -11.77 14.01 -2.95
CA GLY A 68 -12.56 15.23 -3.14
C GLY A 68 -14.07 15.03 -2.93
N LEU A 69 -14.56 13.80 -3.03
CA LEU A 69 -15.98 13.45 -2.85
C LEU A 69 -16.33 13.11 -1.39
N ILE A 70 -15.35 13.05 -0.48
CA ILE A 70 -15.58 12.68 0.93
C ILE A 70 -16.55 13.64 1.64
N SER A 71 -16.52 14.94 1.30
CA SER A 71 -17.43 15.92 1.90
C SER A 71 -18.88 15.78 1.43
N GLU A 72 -19.09 15.12 0.29
CA GLU A 72 -20.42 14.81 -0.22
C GLU A 72 -20.93 13.49 0.36
N ASP A 73 -20.09 12.45 0.34
CA ASP A 73 -20.42 11.14 0.91
C ASP A 73 -19.19 10.49 1.59
N PRO A 74 -19.28 10.11 2.87
CA PRO A 74 -18.18 9.50 3.60
C PRO A 74 -17.73 8.14 3.04
N ALA A 75 -18.53 7.43 2.25
CA ALA A 75 -18.16 6.16 1.62
C ALA A 75 -16.92 6.30 0.72
N TYR A 76 -16.73 7.46 0.09
CA TYR A 76 -15.54 7.74 -0.72
C TYR A 76 -14.25 7.79 0.10
N SER A 77 -14.31 7.96 1.42
CA SER A 77 -13.13 7.89 2.29
C SER A 77 -12.50 6.50 2.25
N ARG A 78 -13.33 5.46 2.23
CA ARG A 78 -12.85 4.07 2.15
C ARG A 78 -12.33 3.73 0.76
N LEU A 79 -13.02 4.18 -0.30
CA LEU A 79 -12.53 4.01 -1.67
C LEU A 79 -11.17 4.70 -1.88
N ALA A 80 -11.04 5.96 -1.47
CA ALA A 80 -9.78 6.69 -1.57
C ALA A 80 -8.66 6.04 -0.75
N ALA A 81 -8.98 5.50 0.45
CA ALA A 81 -8.01 4.75 1.25
C ALA A 81 -7.57 3.46 0.55
N ARG A 82 -8.49 2.68 -0.02
CA ARG A 82 -8.17 1.45 -0.76
C ARG A 82 -7.27 1.71 -1.97
N LEU A 83 -7.56 2.76 -2.75
CA LEU A 83 -6.71 3.18 -3.87
C LEU A 83 -5.30 3.59 -3.40
N LEU A 84 -5.22 4.38 -2.33
CA LEU A 84 -3.94 4.78 -1.74
C LEU A 84 -3.14 3.58 -1.23
N THR A 85 -3.80 2.59 -0.61
CA THR A 85 -3.16 1.34 -0.17
C THR A 85 -2.51 0.58 -1.32
N ILE A 86 -3.17 0.51 -2.49
CA ILE A 86 -2.59 -0.10 -3.70
C ILE A 86 -1.32 0.66 -4.11
N GLY A 87 -1.40 1.98 -4.21
CA GLY A 87 -0.26 2.83 -4.56
C GLY A 87 0.93 2.65 -3.61
N ILE A 88 0.69 2.63 -2.29
CA ILE A 88 1.73 2.41 -1.27
C ILE A 88 2.41 1.03 -1.46
N ARG A 89 1.62 -0.02 -1.73
CA ARG A 89 2.16 -1.38 -1.95
C ARG A 89 3.01 -1.46 -3.20
N GLU A 90 2.54 -0.89 -4.31
CA GLU A 90 3.31 -0.84 -5.56
C GLU A 90 4.60 -0.02 -5.41
N GLU A 91 4.53 1.11 -4.71
CA GLU A 91 5.69 1.95 -4.43
C GLU A 91 6.73 1.19 -3.59
N ALA A 92 6.31 0.52 -2.50
CA ALA A 92 7.17 -0.34 -1.68
C ALA A 92 7.73 -1.53 -2.47
N ALA A 93 6.91 -2.22 -3.27
CA ALA A 93 7.34 -3.32 -4.11
C ALA A 93 8.39 -2.88 -5.14
N SER A 94 8.28 -1.66 -5.67
CA SER A 94 9.30 -1.08 -6.56
C SER A 94 10.67 -0.87 -5.88
N GLN A 95 10.71 -0.88 -4.54
CA GLN A 95 11.93 -0.85 -3.73
C GLN A 95 12.37 -2.24 -3.25
N GLY A 96 11.77 -3.32 -3.79
CA GLY A 96 12.07 -4.70 -3.42
C GLY A 96 11.40 -5.16 -2.12
N VAL A 97 10.38 -4.45 -1.64
CA VAL A 97 9.68 -4.76 -0.39
C VAL A 97 8.33 -5.40 -0.67
N THR A 98 8.23 -6.71 -0.43
CA THR A 98 6.98 -7.49 -0.55
C THR A 98 6.60 -8.23 0.73
N SER A 99 7.46 -8.19 1.75
CA SER A 99 7.27 -8.77 3.08
C SER A 99 7.77 -7.82 4.16
N PHE A 100 7.41 -8.06 5.42
CA PHE A 100 7.85 -7.24 6.54
C PHE A 100 9.35 -7.35 6.74
N THR A 101 9.91 -8.56 6.68
CA THR A 101 11.35 -8.77 6.86
C THR A 101 12.18 -8.10 5.77
N GLN A 102 11.70 -8.07 4.52
CA GLN A 102 12.34 -7.30 3.45
C GLN A 102 12.28 -5.78 3.71
N SER A 103 11.15 -5.28 4.22
CA SER A 103 11.02 -3.87 4.62
C SER A 103 12.08 -3.49 5.66
N VAL A 104 12.23 -4.32 6.70
CA VAL A 104 13.22 -4.12 7.74
C VAL A 104 14.65 -4.22 7.18
N ALA A 105 14.93 -5.19 6.32
CA ALA A 105 16.25 -5.36 5.70
C ALA A 105 16.65 -4.17 4.81
N VAL A 106 15.70 -3.62 4.04
CA VAL A 106 15.91 -2.40 3.26
C VAL A 106 16.15 -1.22 4.20
N GLY A 107 15.29 -1.01 5.20
CA GLY A 107 15.45 0.07 6.17
C GLY A 107 16.78 0.02 6.92
N HIS A 108 17.24 -1.18 7.31
CA HIS A 108 18.53 -1.38 7.96
C HIS A 108 19.70 -1.04 7.05
N ARG A 109 19.70 -1.56 5.82
CA ARG A 109 20.75 -1.27 4.82
C ARG A 109 20.88 0.23 4.53
N GLU A 110 19.77 0.95 4.49
CA GLU A 110 19.74 2.40 4.26
C GLU A 110 19.96 3.23 5.53
N GLY A 111 20.26 2.60 6.68
CA GLY A 111 20.54 3.28 7.96
C GLY A 111 19.33 3.90 8.66
N LEU A 112 18.11 3.46 8.31
CA LEU A 112 16.84 3.95 8.86
C LEU A 112 16.35 3.12 10.05
N ILE A 113 16.84 1.89 10.20
CA ILE A 113 16.46 0.96 11.27
C ILE A 113 17.71 0.52 12.02
N ALA A 114 17.63 0.48 13.36
CA ALA A 114 18.75 0.09 14.21
C ALA A 114 19.09 -1.42 14.13
N ASP A 115 20.36 -1.76 14.36
CA ASP A 115 20.88 -3.14 14.29
C ASP A 115 20.06 -4.13 15.12
N ARG A 116 19.68 -3.74 16.34
CA ARG A 116 18.88 -4.58 17.25
C ARG A 116 17.54 -4.98 16.63
N THR A 117 16.80 -4.01 16.08
CA THR A 117 15.49 -4.28 15.47
C THR A 117 15.63 -5.12 14.20
N ALA A 118 16.68 -4.88 13.42
CA ALA A 118 16.98 -5.66 12.22
C ALA A 118 17.33 -7.11 12.56
N GLU A 119 18.14 -7.32 13.60
CA GLU A 119 18.52 -8.65 14.08
C GLU A 119 17.33 -9.40 14.67
N PHE A 120 16.51 -8.76 15.49
CA PHE A 120 15.26 -9.33 16.00
C PHE A 120 14.36 -9.81 14.84
N ALA A 121 14.16 -8.95 13.83
CA ALA A 121 13.36 -9.29 12.66
C ALA A 121 13.96 -10.45 11.85
N ARG A 122 15.29 -10.52 11.75
CA ARG A 122 16.01 -11.59 11.06
C ARG A 122 15.89 -12.93 11.79
N ILE A 123 16.05 -12.95 13.11
CA ILE A 123 15.94 -14.16 13.94
C ILE A 123 14.53 -14.76 13.84
N HIS A 124 13.50 -13.90 13.87
CA HIS A 124 12.09 -14.32 13.93
C HIS A 124 11.33 -14.16 12.62
N ALA A 125 12.05 -14.07 11.49
CA ALA A 125 11.52 -13.69 10.18
C ALA A 125 10.21 -14.39 9.81
N ALA A 126 10.20 -15.73 9.86
CA ALA A 126 9.04 -16.53 9.48
C ALA A 126 7.81 -16.25 10.37
N ARG A 127 8.01 -16.04 11.68
CA ARG A 127 6.89 -15.72 12.60
C ARG A 127 6.35 -14.33 12.34
N LEU A 128 7.23 -13.35 12.16
CA LEU A 128 6.84 -11.94 11.98
C LEU A 128 6.14 -11.72 10.63
N ASP A 129 6.67 -12.29 9.54
CA ASP A 129 6.00 -12.20 8.24
C ASP A 129 4.60 -12.87 8.27
N ALA A 130 4.45 -13.96 9.03
CA ALA A 130 3.15 -14.63 9.19
C ALA A 130 2.13 -13.84 10.02
N LEU A 131 2.55 -12.82 10.79
CA LEU A 131 1.63 -11.96 11.53
C LEU A 131 0.90 -10.95 10.65
N VAL A 132 1.47 -10.58 9.50
CA VAL A 132 0.99 -9.46 8.69
C VAL A 132 -0.39 -9.75 8.10
N ASP A 133 -1.42 -9.12 8.67
CA ASP A 133 -2.79 -9.14 8.13
C ASP A 133 -2.95 -8.01 7.12
N THR A 134 -2.65 -8.28 5.85
CA THR A 134 -2.77 -7.26 4.80
C THR A 134 -4.20 -6.73 4.59
N ALA A 135 -5.24 -7.46 4.99
CA ALA A 135 -6.63 -6.98 4.87
C ALA A 135 -6.94 -5.90 5.92
N ALA A 136 -6.15 -5.82 6.99
CA ALA A 136 -6.24 -4.80 8.03
C ALA A 136 -6.09 -3.36 7.52
N ASP A 137 -5.42 -3.15 6.37
CA ASP A 137 -5.28 -1.81 5.79
C ASP A 137 -6.63 -1.17 5.44
N ASP A 138 -7.67 -1.98 5.22
CA ASP A 138 -9.03 -1.52 4.94
C ASP A 138 -9.74 -0.93 6.18
N ARG A 139 -9.11 -0.96 7.35
CA ARG A 139 -9.58 -0.27 8.57
C ARG A 139 -9.27 1.22 8.54
N PHE A 140 -8.34 1.67 7.70
CA PHE A 140 -8.01 3.09 7.61
C PHE A 140 -9.01 3.86 6.76
N GLY A 141 -9.46 5.01 7.29
CA GLY A 141 -10.00 6.08 6.46
C GLY A 141 -8.90 6.84 5.72
N TYR A 142 -9.25 7.54 4.65
CA TYR A 142 -8.29 8.19 3.77
C TYR A 142 -7.34 9.16 4.47
N PHE A 143 -7.85 10.05 5.34
CA PHE A 143 -7.00 11.03 6.02
C PHE A 143 -5.99 10.40 6.99
N GLY A 144 -6.39 9.32 7.68
CA GLY A 144 -5.49 8.56 8.55
C GLY A 144 -4.37 7.93 7.74
N LEU A 145 -4.71 7.25 6.64
CA LEU A 145 -3.73 6.62 5.76
C LEU A 145 -2.83 7.64 5.06
N ARG A 146 -3.37 8.76 4.57
CA ARG A 146 -2.60 9.86 3.97
C ARG A 146 -1.62 10.47 4.98
N THR A 147 -2.01 10.56 6.25
CA THR A 147 -1.11 11.02 7.32
C THR A 147 0.03 10.03 7.55
N LEU A 148 -0.26 8.72 7.63
CA LEU A 148 0.76 7.68 7.73
C LEU A 148 1.73 7.75 6.55
N HIS A 149 1.21 7.75 5.32
CA HIS A 149 1.99 7.81 4.09
C HIS A 149 2.93 9.02 4.02
N SER A 150 2.45 10.20 4.42
CA SER A 150 3.20 11.45 4.28
C SER A 150 4.23 11.68 5.39
N ARG A 151 4.02 11.12 6.58
CA ARG A 151 4.84 11.48 7.77
C ARG A 151 5.52 10.31 8.45
N TYR A 152 4.97 9.11 8.39
CA TYR A 152 5.38 7.99 9.24
C TYR A 152 6.02 6.84 8.46
N LEU A 153 5.54 6.54 7.26
CA LEU A 153 6.13 5.46 6.48
C LEU A 153 7.59 5.80 6.12
N LEU A 154 8.49 4.87 6.40
CA LEU A 154 9.90 4.99 6.04
C LEU A 154 10.04 5.15 4.52
N ARG A 155 10.97 6.01 4.13
CA ARG A 155 11.28 6.30 2.73
C ARG A 155 12.76 6.10 2.47
N HIS A 156 13.07 5.49 1.33
CA HIS A 156 14.44 5.37 0.86
C HIS A 156 15.08 6.77 0.76
N PRO A 157 16.32 6.97 1.23
CA PRO A 157 16.94 8.30 1.31
C PRO A 157 17.11 8.96 -0.06
N ILE A 158 17.45 8.19 -1.09
CA ILE A 158 17.67 8.67 -2.47
C ILE A 158 16.38 8.74 -3.29
N THR A 159 15.69 7.61 -3.52
CA THR A 159 14.50 7.57 -4.39
C THR A 159 13.28 8.27 -3.78
N ARG A 160 13.30 8.52 -2.46
CA ARG A 160 12.19 9.08 -1.66
C ARG A 160 10.92 8.24 -1.67
N LYS A 161 10.97 7.04 -2.25
CA LYS A 161 9.86 6.10 -2.28
C LYS A 161 9.67 5.40 -0.94
N VAL A 162 8.43 5.10 -0.58
CA VAL A 162 8.17 4.31 0.65
C VAL A 162 8.80 2.93 0.55
N ILE A 163 9.26 2.42 1.70
CA ILE A 163 9.87 1.09 1.82
C ILE A 163 9.09 0.20 2.79
N GLU A 164 7.84 0.53 3.05
CA GLU A 164 6.95 -0.23 3.94
C GLU A 164 5.47 0.06 3.64
N THR A 165 4.62 -0.90 3.98
CA THR A 165 3.15 -0.77 3.97
C THR A 165 2.66 -0.33 5.35
N PRO A 166 1.37 0.05 5.53
CA PRO A 166 0.86 0.43 6.84
C PRO A 166 0.96 -0.70 7.87
N GLN A 167 0.73 -1.97 7.48
CA GLN A 167 0.94 -3.10 8.40
C GLN A 167 2.42 -3.33 8.73
N HIS A 168 3.33 -3.18 7.76
CA HIS A 168 4.76 -3.29 8.03
C HIS A 168 5.21 -2.19 9.01
N PHE A 169 4.70 -0.98 8.84
CA PHE A 169 4.93 0.13 9.77
C PHE A 169 4.50 -0.21 11.19
N MET A 170 3.26 -0.69 11.39
CA MET A 170 2.78 -1.07 12.72
C MET A 170 3.62 -2.19 13.33
N LEU A 171 3.95 -3.22 12.54
CA LEU A 171 4.77 -4.33 13.04
C LEU A 171 6.21 -3.89 13.34
N ARG A 172 6.77 -2.94 12.58
CA ARG A 172 8.10 -2.36 12.83
C ARG A 172 8.13 -1.58 14.13
N VAL A 173 7.11 -0.76 14.40
CA VAL A 173 6.98 -0.05 15.69
C VAL A 173 6.93 -1.05 16.83
N ALA A 174 6.12 -2.11 16.73
CA ALA A 174 6.06 -3.14 17.76
C ALA A 174 7.41 -3.87 17.94
N ALA A 175 8.05 -4.30 16.85
CA ALA A 175 9.35 -4.97 16.87
C ALA A 175 10.47 -4.08 17.43
N GLY A 176 10.41 -2.76 17.18
CA GLY A 176 11.36 -1.80 17.75
C GLY A 176 11.27 -1.66 19.27
N LEU A 177 10.17 -2.12 19.88
CA LEU A 177 9.94 -2.12 21.32
C LEU A 177 10.18 -3.48 21.98
N ALA A 178 10.60 -4.50 21.22
CA ALA A 178 10.90 -5.83 21.76
C ALA A 178 12.00 -5.74 22.83
N GLU A 179 11.79 -6.34 24.00
CA GLU A 179 12.71 -6.28 25.14
C GLU A 179 14.01 -7.08 24.91
N ASP A 180 13.91 -8.20 24.21
CA ASP A 180 15.00 -9.11 23.88
C ASP A 180 14.67 -9.92 22.62
N ASP A 181 15.57 -10.84 22.23
CA ASP A 181 15.41 -11.68 21.03
C ASP A 181 14.73 -13.03 21.32
N THR A 182 14.06 -13.17 22.47
CA THR A 182 13.41 -14.44 22.84
C THR A 182 12.06 -14.63 22.15
N VAL A 183 11.60 -15.88 22.13
CA VAL A 183 10.26 -16.25 21.65
C VAL A 183 9.15 -15.50 22.39
N ARG A 184 9.35 -15.21 23.69
CA ARG A 184 8.41 -14.42 24.51
C ARG A 184 8.25 -13.01 23.95
N SER A 185 9.34 -12.33 23.60
CA SER A 185 9.26 -10.98 23.03
C SER A 185 8.55 -10.97 21.67
N VAL A 186 8.61 -12.04 20.89
CA VAL A 186 7.78 -12.16 19.66
C VAL A 186 6.29 -12.20 19.98
N ASP A 187 5.88 -12.87 21.06
CA ASP A 187 4.48 -12.93 21.47
C ASP A 187 3.98 -11.55 21.94
N GLU A 188 4.82 -10.79 22.65
CA GLU A 188 4.55 -9.41 23.06
C GLU A 188 4.45 -8.46 21.86
N VAL A 189 5.37 -8.59 20.90
CA VAL A 189 5.34 -7.87 19.61
C VAL A 189 4.04 -8.17 18.86
N ALA A 190 3.64 -9.44 18.79
CA ALA A 190 2.39 -9.85 18.14
C ALA A 190 1.16 -9.24 18.82
N ALA A 191 1.12 -9.20 20.16
CA ALA A 191 0.04 -8.60 20.92
C ALA A 191 -0.06 -7.08 20.66
N LEU A 192 1.07 -6.37 20.71
CA LEU A 192 1.11 -4.93 20.45
C LEU A 192 0.77 -4.60 18.98
N TYR A 193 1.33 -5.35 18.03
CA TYR A 193 0.97 -5.25 16.62
C TYR A 193 -0.54 -5.45 16.42
N GLY A 194 -1.13 -6.46 17.06
CA GLY A 194 -2.56 -6.73 16.96
C GLY A 194 -3.43 -5.55 17.44
N LEU A 195 -3.05 -4.91 18.56
CA LEU A 195 -3.74 -3.72 19.06
C LEU A 195 -3.65 -2.55 18.07
N MET A 196 -2.46 -2.28 17.51
CA MET A 196 -2.26 -1.20 16.54
C MET A 196 -2.93 -1.50 15.19
N SER A 197 -2.85 -2.73 14.71
CA SER A 197 -3.47 -3.18 13.45
C SER A 197 -5.00 -3.10 13.48
N ARG A 198 -5.61 -3.30 14.65
CA ARG A 198 -7.06 -3.09 14.87
C ARG A 198 -7.43 -1.64 15.17
N LEU A 199 -6.44 -0.76 15.31
CA LEU A 199 -6.60 0.64 15.74
C LEU A 199 -7.20 0.79 17.15
N ASP A 200 -7.08 -0.24 17.99
CA ASP A 200 -7.53 -0.22 19.40
C ASP A 200 -6.61 0.64 20.27
N TYR A 201 -5.34 0.77 19.88
CA TYR A 201 -4.32 1.54 20.57
C TYR A 201 -3.27 2.04 19.57
N LEU A 202 -2.84 3.29 19.73
CA LEU A 202 -1.68 3.85 19.04
C LEU A 202 -0.82 4.59 20.07
N PRO A 203 0.51 4.36 20.09
CA PRO A 203 1.39 5.11 20.97
C PRO A 203 1.51 6.58 20.50
N SER A 204 2.15 7.41 21.32
CA SER A 204 2.36 8.82 20.97
C SER A 204 3.28 8.98 19.76
N SER A 205 3.20 10.13 19.08
CA SER A 205 3.97 10.38 17.86
C SER A 205 5.47 10.08 17.98
N PRO A 206 6.20 10.43 19.06
CA PRO A 206 7.62 10.10 19.18
C PRO A 206 7.93 8.60 19.12
N THR A 207 7.02 7.75 19.59
CA THR A 207 7.19 6.28 19.51
C THR A 207 6.92 5.75 18.11
N LEU A 208 6.11 6.46 17.32
CA LEU A 208 5.80 6.10 15.93
C LEU A 208 6.90 6.54 14.94
N PHE A 209 7.85 7.36 15.37
CA PHE A 209 8.97 7.87 14.55
C PHE A 209 10.23 7.01 14.68
#